data_AF-A0A2V8HFM9-F1
#
_entry.id   AF-A0A2V8HFM9-F1
#
_cell.length_a   1.000
_cell.length_b   1.000
_cell.length_c   1.000
_cell.angle_alpha   90.00
_cell.angle_beta   90.00
_cell.angle_gamma   90.00
#
_symmetry.space_group_name_H-M   'P 1'
#
loop_
_entity.id
_entity.type
_entity.pdbx_description
1 polymer ?
#
loop_
_entity_poly.entity_id
_entity_poly.type
_entity_poly.pdbx_seq_one_letter_code
_entity_poly.pdbx_strand_id
1 'polypeptide(L)'
;MTDWTTLLEPVRTWWRRAPVSERPTAVFPIERSTPRVPAEYASLYTYLERRYASIVVLTFEQMEALLGFALPAPARTERDWWTGADVPTHRHSAAWMGAGRTAIPNFSARTVTFERLPDLHYAANQPAER
;
A
#
# COMPACT_ATOMS: atom_id res chain seq x y z
N MET A 1 3.96 -55.25 49.03
CA MET A 1 3.68 -56.37 48.12
C MET A 1 2.91 -55.75 46.96
N THR A 2 3.54 -55.67 45.77
CA THR A 2 2.93 -55.38 44.43
C THR A 2 2.40 -53.92 44.28
N ASP A 3 2.70 -53.09 43.28
CA ASP A 3 3.40 -53.24 42.01
C ASP A 3 3.74 -51.85 41.40
N TRP A 4 4.41 -51.89 40.25
CA TRP A 4 5.21 -50.87 39.57
C TRP A 4 4.53 -50.43 38.26
N THR A 5 4.67 -49.15 37.89
CA THR A 5 4.45 -48.53 36.55
C THR A 5 3.00 -48.57 36.02
N THR A 6 2.42 -47.65 35.24
CA THR A 6 2.76 -46.41 34.52
C THR A 6 1.36 -45.77 34.25
N LEU A 7 1.14 -44.48 34.04
CA LEU A 7 1.18 -43.78 32.75
C LEU A 7 0.19 -42.59 32.88
N LEU A 8 0.60 -41.44 32.33
CA LEU A 8 -0.22 -40.35 31.79
C LEU A 8 -0.99 -39.43 32.78
N GLU A 9 -0.44 -38.21 32.90
CA GLU A 9 -1.14 -36.92 32.73
C GLU A 9 -2.61 -36.99 32.24
N PRO A 10 -3.51 -36.11 32.72
CA PRO A 10 -3.42 -34.72 32.28
C PRO A 10 -3.86 -33.61 33.26
N VAL A 11 -3.19 -32.48 33.10
CA VAL A 11 -3.70 -31.12 33.31
C VAL A 11 -5.17 -30.98 32.88
N ARG A 12 -6.00 -30.38 33.75
CA ARG A 12 -7.06 -29.41 33.39
C ARG A 12 -7.75 -28.88 34.66
N THR A 13 -7.31 -27.74 35.15
CA THR A 13 -7.94 -26.42 34.92
C THR A 13 -9.42 -26.36 35.29
N TRP A 14 -9.63 -25.94 36.53
CA TRP A 14 -10.81 -25.18 36.93
C TRP A 14 -10.83 -23.90 36.06
N TRP A 15 -11.91 -23.16 35.93
CA TRP A 15 -12.12 -21.90 36.65
C TRP A 15 -13.30 -21.21 35.95
N ARG A 16 -14.10 -20.55 36.77
CA ARG A 16 -15.50 -20.14 36.56
C ARG A 16 -15.75 -19.16 35.40
N ARG A 17 -16.96 -19.33 34.85
CA ARG A 17 -17.78 -18.39 34.06
C ARG A 17 -17.73 -16.95 34.64
N ALA A 18 -17.29 -15.99 33.82
CA ALA A 18 -17.53 -14.56 34.02
C ALA A 18 -18.64 -14.10 33.06
N PRO A 19 -19.51 -13.13 33.44
CA PRO A 19 -20.55 -12.62 32.56
C PRO A 19 -19.94 -11.89 31.37
N VAL A 20 -20.42 -12.21 30.17
CA VAL A 20 -20.04 -11.56 28.92
C VAL A 20 -20.53 -10.12 28.97
N SER A 21 -19.63 -9.16 29.18
CA SER A 21 -19.92 -7.76 28.83
C SER A 21 -20.10 -7.70 27.32
N GLU A 22 -21.30 -7.37 26.91
CA GLU A 22 -21.64 -6.98 25.55
C GLU A 22 -20.83 -5.71 25.23
N ARG A 23 -19.66 -5.91 24.62
CA ARG A 23 -18.88 -4.83 24.04
C ARG A 23 -19.68 -4.33 22.84
N PRO A 24 -20.06 -3.04 22.77
CA PRO A 24 -20.53 -2.48 21.51
C PRO A 24 -19.44 -2.75 20.49
N THR A 25 -19.77 -3.47 19.43
CA THR A 25 -18.86 -3.66 18.30
C THR A 25 -18.82 -2.31 17.58
N ALA A 26 -18.03 -1.38 18.11
CA ALA A 26 -17.54 -0.26 17.34
C ALA A 26 -16.60 -0.87 16.30
N VAL A 27 -17.15 -1.23 15.14
CA VAL A 27 -16.38 -1.41 13.93
C VAL A 27 -15.83 -0.03 13.62
N PHE A 28 -14.70 0.32 14.24
CA PHE A 28 -13.89 1.40 13.72
C PHE A 28 -13.50 0.94 12.32
N PRO A 29 -13.92 1.64 11.25
CA PRO A 29 -13.27 1.43 9.97
C PRO A 29 -11.80 1.61 10.29
N ILE A 30 -11.00 0.59 10.00
CA ILE A 30 -9.55 0.73 10.01
C ILE A 30 -9.33 1.84 9.00
N GLU A 31 -9.17 3.08 9.46
CA GLU A 31 -8.72 4.18 8.63
C GLU A 31 -7.33 3.74 8.21
N ARG A 32 -7.27 2.99 7.09
CA ARG A 32 -6.04 2.69 6.39
C ARG A 32 -5.41 4.04 6.24
N SER A 33 -4.35 4.31 7.01
CA SER A 33 -3.66 5.60 7.02
C SER A 33 -3.40 5.95 5.57
N THR A 34 -4.27 6.78 4.98
CA THR A 34 -4.18 7.04 3.56
C THR A 34 -2.82 7.67 3.40
N PRO A 35 -1.95 7.16 2.51
CA PRO A 35 -0.71 7.84 2.21
C PRO A 35 -1.05 9.32 1.97
N ARG A 36 -0.21 10.24 2.42
CA ARG A 36 -0.47 11.69 2.33
C ARG A 36 -0.39 12.12 0.86
N VAL A 37 -1.38 11.68 0.07
CA VAL A 37 -1.56 11.94 -1.33
C VAL A 37 -2.26 13.30 -1.44
N PRO A 38 -1.74 14.22 -2.25
CA PRO A 38 -2.44 15.46 -2.56
C PRO A 38 -3.83 15.19 -3.12
N ALA A 39 -4.80 16.02 -2.76
CA ALA A 39 -6.19 15.84 -3.18
C ALA A 39 -6.32 15.78 -4.72
N GLU A 40 -5.48 16.54 -5.42
CA GLU A 40 -5.44 16.57 -6.88
C GLU A 40 -4.99 15.23 -7.52
N TYR A 41 -4.25 14.39 -6.81
CA TYR A 41 -3.85 13.05 -7.28
C TYR A 41 -4.63 11.91 -6.62
N ALA A 42 -5.63 12.21 -5.79
CA ALA A 42 -6.41 11.21 -5.07
C ALA A 42 -7.20 10.27 -6.01
N SER A 43 -7.70 10.79 -7.14
CA SER A 43 -8.37 9.98 -8.17
C SER A 43 -7.43 8.94 -8.76
N LEU A 44 -6.18 9.32 -9.03
CA LEU A 44 -5.15 8.40 -9.56
C LEU A 44 -4.78 7.34 -8.53
N TYR A 45 -4.57 7.74 -7.28
CA TYR A 45 -4.35 6.80 -6.19
C TYR A 45 -5.49 5.77 -6.09
N THR A 46 -6.74 6.24 -6.04
CA THR A 46 -7.91 5.36 -5.92
C THR A 46 -8.04 4.43 -7.12
N TYR A 47 -7.81 4.95 -8.32
CA TYR A 47 -7.83 4.15 -9.56
C TYR A 47 -6.78 3.06 -9.51
N LEU A 48 -5.56 3.38 -9.08
CA LEU A 48 -4.47 2.43 -8.98
C LEU A 48 -4.75 1.39 -7.86
N GLU A 49 -5.07 1.82 -6.65
CA GLU A 49 -5.30 0.94 -5.49
C GLU A 49 -6.33 -0.16 -5.79
N ARG A 50 -7.41 0.16 -6.51
CA ARG A 50 -8.48 -0.78 -6.85
C ARG A 50 -8.16 -1.76 -7.98
N ARG A 51 -7.00 -1.63 -8.65
CA ARG A 51 -6.60 -2.53 -9.74
C ARG A 51 -5.79 -3.69 -9.19
N TYR A 52 -6.27 -4.92 -9.43
CA TYR A 52 -5.55 -6.15 -9.07
C TYR A 52 -4.40 -6.51 -10.01
N ALA A 53 -4.35 -5.89 -11.20
CA ALA A 53 -3.28 -6.13 -12.16
C ALA A 53 -1.92 -5.68 -11.61
N SER A 54 -0.89 -6.50 -11.87
CA SER A 54 0.50 -6.20 -11.55
C SER A 54 1.05 -5.07 -12.41
N ILE A 55 0.52 -4.90 -13.62
CA ILE A 55 0.91 -3.86 -14.57
C ILE A 55 -0.34 -3.09 -15.00
N VAL A 56 -0.27 -1.76 -14.91
CA VAL A 56 -1.30 -0.85 -15.42
C VAL A 56 -0.63 0.18 -16.31
N VAL A 57 -0.95 0.18 -17.60
CA VAL A 57 -0.44 1.18 -18.55
C VAL A 57 -1.51 2.24 -18.76
N LEU A 58 -1.15 3.51 -18.60
CA LEU A 58 -2.01 4.65 -18.91
C LEU A 58 -1.31 5.56 -19.92
N THR A 59 -2.07 6.11 -20.86
CA THR A 59 -1.60 7.25 -21.65
C THR A 59 -1.58 8.52 -20.80
N PHE A 60 -0.78 9.51 -21.20
CA PHE A 60 -0.82 10.83 -20.57
C PHE A 60 -2.23 11.42 -20.61
N GLU A 61 -2.93 11.29 -21.74
CA GLU A 61 -4.32 11.79 -21.87
C GLU A 61 -5.29 11.07 -20.92
N GLN A 62 -5.18 9.75 -20.75
CA GLN A 62 -6.01 9.00 -19.81
C GLN A 62 -5.74 9.42 -18.37
N MET A 63 -4.47 9.68 -18.04
CA MET A 63 -4.10 10.21 -16.75
C MET A 63 -4.68 11.62 -16.54
N GLU A 64 -4.57 12.51 -17.52
CA GLU A 64 -5.13 13.87 -17.46
C GLU A 64 -6.65 13.87 -17.32
N ALA A 65 -7.33 13.01 -18.06
CA ALA A 65 -8.77 12.82 -17.95
C ALA A 65 -9.19 12.33 -16.55
N LEU A 66 -8.34 11.50 -15.94
CA LEU A 66 -8.58 10.97 -14.59
C LEU A 66 -8.26 11.98 -13.48
N LEU A 67 -7.27 12.84 -13.70
CA LEU A 67 -6.85 13.89 -12.79
C LEU A 67 -7.72 15.16 -12.91
N GLY A 68 -8.34 15.39 -14.08
CA GLY A 68 -9.09 16.60 -14.38
C GLY A 68 -8.22 17.82 -14.69
N PHE A 69 -6.91 17.62 -14.86
CA PHE A 69 -5.97 18.67 -15.26
C PHE A 69 -4.88 18.11 -16.18
N ALA A 70 -4.27 18.99 -16.97
CA ALA A 70 -3.17 18.64 -17.85
C ALA A 70 -1.90 18.36 -17.05
N LEU A 71 -1.18 17.28 -17.40
CA LEU A 71 0.09 16.96 -16.78
C LEU A 71 1.07 18.14 -16.98
N PRO A 72 1.90 18.45 -15.97
CA PRO A 72 2.86 19.53 -16.10
C PRO A 72 3.96 19.16 -17.12
N ALA A 73 4.67 20.15 -17.66
CA ALA A 73 5.72 19.90 -18.66
C ALA A 73 6.79 18.89 -18.20
N PRO A 74 7.30 18.95 -16.95
CA PRO A 74 8.25 17.96 -16.42
C PRO A 74 7.75 16.53 -16.47
N ALA A 75 6.45 16.28 -16.28
CA ALA A 75 5.89 14.93 -16.37
C ALA A 75 6.01 14.32 -17.78
N ARG A 76 6.19 15.15 -18.81
CA ARG A 76 6.31 14.71 -20.21
C ARG A 76 7.76 14.62 -20.70
N THR A 77 8.72 15.13 -19.94
CA THR A 77 10.12 15.25 -20.37
C THR A 77 11.12 14.63 -19.41
N GLU A 78 10.79 14.59 -18.12
CA GLU A 78 11.72 14.25 -17.05
C GLU A 78 11.32 12.93 -16.39
N ARG A 79 12.24 11.96 -16.40
CA ARG A 79 12.02 10.68 -15.71
C ARG A 79 12.01 10.85 -14.19
N ASP A 80 12.81 11.78 -13.68
CA ASP A 80 12.95 12.04 -12.24
C ASP A 80 11.65 12.53 -11.60
N TRP A 81 10.81 13.23 -12.38
CA TRP A 81 9.46 13.60 -11.98
C TRP A 81 8.60 12.39 -11.57
N TRP A 82 8.82 11.22 -12.19
CA TRP A 82 8.08 9.98 -11.93
C TRP A 82 8.71 9.10 -10.84
N THR A 83 10.02 9.14 -10.68
CA THR A 83 10.73 8.30 -9.69
C THR A 83 10.77 8.94 -8.30
N GLY A 84 10.48 10.25 -8.19
CA GLY A 84 10.46 10.95 -6.90
C GLY A 84 11.85 11.16 -6.30
N ALA A 85 12.90 11.08 -7.13
CA ALA A 85 14.26 11.32 -6.69
C ALA A 85 14.45 12.79 -6.25
N ASP A 86 14.91 12.97 -5.02
CA ASP A 86 15.58 14.17 -4.50
C ASP A 86 14.77 15.45 -4.15
N VAL A 87 13.44 15.40 -3.93
CA VAL A 87 12.77 16.57 -3.33
C VAL A 87 11.65 16.20 -2.34
N PRO A 88 11.65 16.73 -1.09
CA PRO A 88 10.56 16.57 -0.11
C PRO A 88 9.21 17.17 -0.55
N THR A 89 9.14 17.75 -1.76
CA THR A 89 7.98 18.42 -2.35
C THR A 89 7.29 17.60 -3.44
N HIS A 90 7.83 16.43 -3.82
CA HIS A 90 7.22 15.54 -4.84
C HIS A 90 6.01 14.78 -4.30
N ARG A 91 4.98 15.52 -3.88
CA ARG A 91 3.76 14.94 -3.31
C ARG A 91 2.95 14.16 -4.34
N HIS A 92 3.13 14.43 -5.63
CA HIS A 92 2.44 13.74 -6.72
C HIS A 92 2.80 12.26 -6.79
N SER A 93 4.06 11.89 -6.55
CA SER A 93 4.48 10.48 -6.59
C SER A 93 3.91 9.62 -5.47
N ALA A 94 3.47 10.26 -4.38
CA ALA A 94 2.76 9.58 -3.30
C ALA A 94 1.49 8.87 -3.80
N ALA A 95 0.89 9.31 -4.91
CA ALA A 95 -0.32 8.70 -5.45
C ALA A 95 -0.12 7.27 -5.96
N TRP A 96 0.98 6.97 -6.66
CA TRP A 96 1.27 5.61 -7.09
C TRP A 96 2.09 4.83 -6.06
N MET A 97 3.04 5.47 -5.38
CA MET A 97 3.81 4.82 -4.31
C MET A 97 2.89 4.37 -3.17
N GLY A 98 1.94 5.22 -2.78
CA GLY A 98 0.92 4.90 -1.79
C GLY A 98 -0.01 3.77 -2.22
N ALA A 99 -0.21 3.58 -3.53
CA ALA A 99 -0.94 2.45 -4.10
C ALA A 99 -0.06 1.19 -4.26
N GLY A 100 1.15 1.19 -3.69
CA GLY A 100 2.09 0.08 -3.78
C GLY A 100 2.65 -0.12 -5.19
N ARG A 101 2.89 0.98 -5.93
CA ARG A 101 3.35 0.92 -7.32
C ARG A 101 4.55 1.83 -7.62
N THR A 102 5.37 1.42 -8.59
CA THR A 102 6.36 2.26 -9.27
C THR A 102 5.78 2.83 -10.56
N ALA A 103 6.39 3.88 -11.09
CA ALA A 103 5.99 4.51 -12.35
C ALA A 103 7.17 4.55 -13.33
N ILE A 104 6.96 4.04 -14.54
CA ILE A 104 7.97 3.97 -15.60
C ILE A 104 7.42 4.68 -16.83
N PRO A 105 7.83 5.93 -17.11
CA PRO A 105 7.34 6.67 -18.26
C PRO A 105 7.97 6.17 -19.57
N ASN A 106 7.17 6.16 -20.63
CA ASN A 106 7.58 6.02 -22.02
C ASN A 106 7.14 7.28 -22.79
N PHE A 107 8.07 8.22 -22.95
CA PHE A 107 7.80 9.51 -23.59
C PHE A 107 7.48 9.39 -25.08
N SER A 108 8.12 8.46 -25.80
CA SER A 108 7.86 8.23 -27.22
C SER A 108 6.43 7.74 -27.47
N ALA A 109 5.93 6.86 -26.60
CA ALA A 109 4.56 6.36 -26.66
C ALA A 109 3.54 7.25 -25.92
N ARG A 110 4.02 8.28 -25.19
CA ARG A 110 3.21 9.12 -24.29
C ARG A 110 2.40 8.28 -23.29
N THR A 111 3.03 7.26 -22.74
CA THR A 111 2.44 6.37 -21.74
C THR A 111 3.28 6.31 -20.48
N VAL A 112 2.68 5.83 -19.41
CA VAL A 112 3.35 5.45 -18.18
C VAL A 112 2.88 4.07 -17.76
N THR A 113 3.83 3.23 -17.42
CA THR A 113 3.60 1.89 -16.87
C THR A 113 3.68 1.98 -15.35
N PHE A 114 2.61 1.60 -14.69
CA PHE A 114 2.57 1.42 -13.24
C PHE A 114 2.73 -0.06 -12.91
N GLU A 115 3.82 -0.39 -12.23
CA GLU A 115 4.11 -1.76 -11.81
C GLU A 115 3.87 -1.89 -10.31
N ARG A 116 3.21 -2.97 -9.90
CA ARG A 116 3.03 -3.29 -8.49
C ARG A 116 4.39 -3.63 -7.89
N LEU A 117 4.74 -2.95 -6.82
CA LEU A 117 5.85 -3.35 -5.99
C LEU A 117 5.55 -4.77 -5.48
N PRO A 118 6.48 -5.72 -5.62
CA PRO A 118 6.28 -7.03 -5.00
C PRO A 118 5.92 -6.82 -3.53
N ASP A 119 4.97 -7.60 -3.01
CA ASP A 119 4.56 -7.55 -1.60
C ASP A 119 5.79 -7.79 -0.72
N LEU A 120 6.43 -6.70 -0.33
CA LEU A 120 7.64 -6.70 0.45
C LEU A 120 7.22 -6.42 1.89
N HIS A 121 7.13 -7.49 2.69
CA HIS A 121 7.48 -7.47 4.13
C HIS A 121 8.94 -6.95 4.37
N TYR A 122 9.49 -6.14 3.47
CA TYR A 122 10.92 -5.90 3.23
C TYR A 122 11.29 -4.42 3.20
N ALA A 123 10.33 -3.48 3.26
CA ALA A 123 10.66 -2.05 3.38
C ALA A 123 11.05 -1.62 4.80
N ALA A 124 10.94 -2.50 5.81
CA ALA A 124 11.29 -2.20 7.19
C ALA A 124 12.79 -2.31 7.51
N ASN A 125 13.64 -2.71 6.56
CA ASN A 125 15.05 -3.04 6.82
C ASN A 125 16.04 -2.48 5.77
N GLN A 126 15.74 -1.35 5.12
CA GLN A 126 16.76 -0.63 4.35
C GLN A 126 17.42 0.42 5.26
N PRO A 127 18.68 0.24 5.71
CA PRO A 127 19.43 1.36 6.26
C PRO A 127 19.65 2.37 5.13
N ALA A 128 19.38 3.64 5.42
CA ALA A 128 19.77 4.74 4.57
C ALA A 128 21.30 4.68 4.41
N GLU A 129 21.78 4.22 3.27
CA GLU A 129 23.18 4.36 2.91
C GLU A 129 23.44 5.84 2.58
N ARG A 130 24.05 6.53 3.54
CA ARG A 130 25.09 7.55 3.34
C ARG A 130 25.93 7.71 4.60
#